data_AF-A0A899FQ26-F1
#
_entry.id   AF-A0A899FQ26-F1
#
_cell.length_a   1.000
_cell.length_b   1.000
_cell.length_c   1.000
_cell.angle_alpha   90.00
_cell.angle_beta   90.00
_cell.angle_gamma   90.00
#
_symmetry.space_group_name_H-M   'P 1'
#
loop_
_entity.id
_entity.type
_entity.pdbx_description
1 polymer ?
#
loop_
_entity_poly.entity_id
_entity_poly.type
_entity_poly.pdbx_seq_one_letter_code
_entity_poly.pdbx_strand_id
1 'polypeptide(L)'
;MDLFQTCPNIKCNENTYLALEKEKLSTLDLLTLDPLDISKRTSIKMAEIQELIDKIIHESIPKKKVYSWDRIQFFTTGDKIIDKVFSGGIPLGHVLEVAGESGTGKSQFCMQLCLTVQLPRELGGLDKNAIYISTETGLSTKRFFQMAKSFQKRIKIHDPNLEEQNHILQFQLPIAMERYNIGLIVLDNIATHFRAEYDVSNIYYQADKTSNPAIKSGLIDLVNRSRDLARLGAQLRLLAEKYQCAVIVINQVSDKIRKDTMTLFDYNYQGAWFQGWKHDEYSCKVPSLGFVWSNNIHARILLLRSTLYQEAFYKYHTQKKGKKPSEELSKHDLNIEQDVYDKGIVEKLDDPTGFKKIRQKVLVLSSRGTTFRQRHLMKDLADMLPHSKKDTKFDMKSKLYHLNEAAELYNCNNILFFEARKHQDLYIWMAKVPNGPTIKFHVQNVHTMDDLHLTGNCLKGSRPILSFDAGFDAEPHMRLIKELFSHIFGVPKGARRSKPFIDHVVTFSIADNKIWFRNYQIVEKTEGGKEFFHSDVDMSLVEIGPRFVMTAICILEGSFGGPVIYENKEFISPSRIRSLIKRKKSSKYKDRQSANIRKFIKKKESVLPKDPLNNSILFKDVLITKS
;
A
#
# COMPACT_ATOMS: atom_id res chain seq x y z
N MET A 1 41.74 25.15 -27.62
CA MET A 1 41.22 25.51 -26.27
C MET A 1 39.69 25.47 -26.31
N ASP A 2 38.99 25.12 -25.22
CA ASP A 2 37.52 24.98 -25.18
C ASP A 2 36.76 26.27 -24.77
N LEU A 3 37.45 27.40 -24.70
CA LEU A 3 36.93 28.67 -24.15
C LEU A 3 35.60 29.11 -24.78
N PHE A 4 35.52 29.14 -26.11
CA PHE A 4 34.31 29.56 -26.83
C PHE A 4 33.21 28.50 -26.84
N GLN A 5 33.54 27.23 -26.53
CA GLN A 5 32.53 26.19 -26.33
C GLN A 5 31.86 26.35 -24.96
N THR A 6 32.65 26.72 -23.95
CA THR A 6 32.17 26.88 -22.56
C THR A 6 31.52 28.25 -22.33
N CYS A 7 32.08 29.33 -22.90
CA CYS A 7 31.57 30.70 -22.80
C CYS A 7 31.41 31.32 -24.20
N PRO A 8 30.25 31.15 -24.87
CA PRO A 8 30.08 31.53 -26.26
C PRO A 8 30.17 33.04 -26.54
N ASN A 9 29.87 33.90 -25.56
CA ASN A 9 29.87 35.36 -25.76
C ASN A 9 31.09 36.05 -25.16
N ILE A 10 32.11 35.29 -24.74
CA ILE A 10 33.28 35.86 -24.10
C ILE A 10 34.16 36.59 -25.12
N LYS A 11 34.62 37.79 -24.75
CA LYS A 11 35.59 38.54 -25.54
C LYS A 11 37.00 38.26 -25.01
N CYS A 12 37.79 37.52 -25.79
CA CYS A 12 39.18 37.22 -25.50
C CYS A 12 40.07 37.79 -26.62
N ASN A 13 41.24 38.32 -26.26
CA ASN A 13 42.22 38.81 -27.24
C ASN A 13 42.83 37.63 -28.01
N GLU A 14 43.00 37.76 -29.32
CA GLU A 14 43.50 36.68 -30.19
C GLU A 14 44.88 36.15 -29.75
N ASN A 15 45.80 37.05 -29.39
CA ASN A 15 47.13 36.69 -28.90
C ASN A 15 47.08 35.89 -27.59
N THR A 16 46.15 36.25 -26.69
CA THR A 16 45.94 35.56 -25.41
C THR A 16 45.37 34.17 -25.66
N TYR A 17 44.40 34.04 -26.56
CA TYR A 17 43.81 32.76 -26.94
C TYR A 17 44.84 31.80 -27.57
N LEU A 18 45.66 32.31 -28.49
CA LEU A 18 46.71 31.50 -29.15
C LEU A 18 47.78 31.00 -28.16
N ALA A 19 48.18 31.83 -27.20
CA ALA A 19 49.14 31.43 -26.17
C ALA A 19 48.57 30.36 -25.23
N LEU A 20 47.28 30.45 -24.88
CA LEU A 20 46.58 29.44 -24.07
C LEU A 20 46.39 28.13 -24.85
N GLU A 21 46.10 28.20 -26.14
CA GLU A 21 45.94 27.03 -27.01
C GLU A 21 47.27 26.31 -27.27
N LYS A 22 48.36 27.06 -27.43
CA LYS A 22 49.72 26.50 -27.57
C LYS A 22 50.12 25.66 -26.36
N GLU A 23 49.82 26.14 -25.15
CA GLU A 23 50.06 25.44 -23.89
C GLU A 23 48.97 24.41 -23.54
N LYS A 24 47.98 24.22 -24.43
CA LYS A 24 46.85 23.28 -24.28
C LYS A 24 46.06 23.46 -22.98
N LEU A 25 45.96 24.70 -22.48
CA LEU A 25 45.18 25.00 -21.28
C LEU A 25 43.68 24.97 -21.60
N SER A 26 42.91 24.30 -20.76
CA SER A 26 41.44 24.30 -20.83
C SER A 26 40.84 25.46 -20.02
N THR A 27 39.56 25.72 -20.24
CA THR A 27 38.76 26.69 -19.48
C THR A 27 38.67 26.28 -18.01
N LEU A 28 38.69 24.97 -17.73
CA LEU A 28 38.76 24.46 -16.36
C LEU A 28 40.11 24.75 -15.72
N ASP A 29 41.22 24.57 -16.46
CA ASP A 29 42.56 24.87 -15.96
C ASP A 29 42.71 26.34 -15.60
N LEU A 30 42.11 27.25 -16.38
CA LEU A 30 42.05 28.68 -16.07
C LEU A 30 41.33 28.98 -14.74
N LEU A 31 40.36 28.17 -14.35
CA LEU A 31 39.60 28.36 -13.11
C LEU A 31 40.21 27.64 -11.90
N THR A 32 41.04 26.61 -12.13
CA THR A 32 41.59 25.76 -11.06
C THR A 32 43.05 25.99 -10.74
N LEU A 33 43.84 26.47 -11.70
CA LEU A 33 45.27 26.73 -11.48
C LEU A 33 45.49 28.13 -10.91
N ASP A 34 46.59 28.29 -10.17
CA ASP A 34 47.01 29.62 -9.73
C ASP A 34 47.30 30.49 -10.96
N PRO A 35 46.74 31.72 -11.03
CA PRO A 35 47.06 32.66 -12.09
C PRO A 35 48.57 32.73 -12.33
N LEU A 36 49.39 32.79 -11.28
CA LEU A 36 50.86 32.93 -11.39
C LEU A 36 51.51 31.84 -12.24
N ASP A 37 51.00 30.61 -12.16
CA ASP A 37 51.50 29.47 -12.92
C ASP A 37 51.09 29.55 -14.39
N ILE A 38 49.88 30.05 -14.65
CA ILE A 38 49.41 30.31 -16.02
C ILE A 38 50.25 31.42 -16.67
N SER A 39 50.65 32.46 -15.91
CA SER A 39 51.54 33.54 -16.41
C SER A 39 52.84 32.99 -16.93
N LYS A 40 53.48 32.13 -16.11
CA LYS A 40 54.81 31.63 -16.37
C LYS A 40 54.83 30.70 -17.57
N ARG A 41 53.78 29.90 -17.75
CA ARG A 41 53.63 28.99 -18.88
C ARG A 41 53.33 29.71 -20.19
N THR A 42 52.46 30.71 -20.14
CA THR A 42 51.93 31.36 -21.34
C THR A 42 52.67 32.65 -21.73
N SER A 43 53.53 33.16 -20.85
CA SER A 43 54.20 34.47 -20.99
C SER A 43 53.22 35.66 -21.10
N ILE A 44 51.96 35.48 -20.68
CA ILE A 44 50.96 36.53 -20.57
C ILE A 44 51.07 37.20 -19.19
N LYS A 45 50.79 38.50 -19.11
CA LYS A 45 50.76 39.26 -17.85
C LYS A 45 49.67 38.77 -16.90
N MET A 46 49.95 38.84 -15.60
CA MET A 46 48.98 38.45 -14.57
C MET A 46 47.67 39.19 -14.55
N ALA A 47 47.71 40.51 -14.79
CA ALA A 47 46.49 41.30 -14.87
C ALA A 47 45.55 40.82 -15.99
N GLU A 48 46.10 40.43 -17.14
CA GLU A 48 45.32 40.00 -18.30
C GLU A 48 44.68 38.62 -18.07
N ILE A 49 45.40 37.69 -17.44
CA ILE A 49 44.86 36.39 -17.05
C ILE A 49 43.78 36.55 -15.97
N GLN A 50 44.00 37.42 -14.98
CA GLN A 50 43.02 37.67 -13.93
C GLN A 50 41.75 38.30 -14.50
N GLU A 51 41.87 39.28 -15.40
CA GLU A 51 40.71 39.90 -16.06
C GLU A 51 39.92 38.88 -16.91
N LEU A 52 40.63 37.96 -17.59
CA LEU A 52 40.00 36.88 -18.33
C LEU A 52 39.26 35.92 -17.38
N ILE A 53 39.87 35.51 -16.27
CA ILE A 53 39.24 34.66 -15.24
C ILE A 53 37.99 35.34 -14.68
N ASP A 54 38.05 36.63 -14.34
CA ASP A 54 36.90 37.38 -13.81
C ASP A 54 35.76 37.47 -14.82
N LYS A 55 36.07 37.63 -16.11
CA LYS A 55 35.07 37.57 -17.20
C LYS A 55 34.46 36.19 -17.34
N ILE A 56 35.27 35.12 -17.30
CA ILE A 56 34.79 33.73 -17.33
C ILE A 56 33.87 33.49 -16.14
N ILE A 57 34.27 33.90 -14.93
CA ILE A 57 33.46 33.77 -13.71
C ILE A 57 32.14 34.53 -13.86
N HIS A 58 32.17 35.79 -14.27
CA HIS A 58 30.97 36.61 -14.41
C HIS A 58 29.99 36.06 -15.46
N GLU A 59 30.49 35.50 -16.56
CA GLU A 59 29.68 34.89 -17.60
C GLU A 59 29.18 33.48 -17.21
N SER A 60 29.97 32.76 -16.42
CA SER A 60 29.63 31.43 -15.89
C SER A 60 28.67 31.48 -14.70
N ILE A 61 28.60 32.61 -13.97
CA ILE A 61 27.64 32.79 -12.88
C ILE A 61 26.22 32.91 -13.46
N PRO A 62 25.25 32.08 -13.02
CA PRO A 62 23.86 32.24 -13.39
C PRO A 62 23.37 33.63 -12.99
N LYS A 63 23.06 34.49 -13.97
CA LYS A 63 22.48 35.81 -13.69
C LYS A 63 21.18 35.63 -12.91
N LYS A 64 21.10 36.22 -11.72
CA LYS A 64 19.89 36.21 -10.89
C LYS A 64 18.75 36.85 -11.68
N LYS A 65 17.81 36.04 -12.17
CA LYS A 65 16.57 36.55 -12.77
C LYS A 65 15.82 37.37 -11.71
N VAL A 66 15.58 38.64 -12.00
CA VAL A 66 14.71 39.49 -11.18
C VAL A 66 13.27 39.10 -11.53
N TYR A 67 12.61 38.38 -10.64
CA TYR A 67 11.20 38.03 -10.77
C TYR A 67 10.36 39.25 -10.36
N SER A 68 9.62 39.83 -11.30
CA SER A 68 8.58 40.82 -11.00
C SER A 68 7.28 40.07 -10.75
N TRP A 69 6.89 39.96 -9.48
CA TRP A 69 5.65 39.28 -9.06
C TRP A 69 4.40 39.93 -9.66
N ASP A 70 4.45 41.23 -9.98
CA ASP A 70 3.34 42.02 -10.54
C ASP A 70 2.96 41.62 -11.97
N ARG A 71 3.80 40.85 -12.66
CA ARG A 71 3.60 40.47 -14.07
C ARG A 71 3.09 39.04 -14.25
N ILE A 72 2.88 38.30 -13.16
CA ILE A 72 2.45 36.91 -13.24
C ILE A 72 0.96 36.86 -13.55
N GLN A 73 0.61 36.18 -14.65
CA GLN A 73 -0.78 35.92 -15.02
C GLN A 73 -1.26 34.63 -14.37
N PHE A 74 -2.54 34.58 -14.01
CA PHE A 74 -3.17 33.42 -13.38
C PHE A 74 -4.45 33.03 -14.11
N PHE A 75 -4.87 31.76 -13.94
CA PHE A 75 -6.22 31.32 -14.31
C PHE A 75 -6.89 30.60 -13.15
N THR A 76 -8.22 30.68 -13.07
CA THR A 76 -9.01 30.13 -11.97
C THR A 76 -8.91 28.61 -11.90
N THR A 77 -8.88 28.09 -10.68
CA THR A 77 -9.08 26.66 -10.40
C THR A 77 -10.56 26.25 -10.51
N GLY A 78 -11.46 27.23 -10.60
CA GLY A 78 -12.91 27.06 -10.51
C GLY A 78 -13.45 27.12 -9.07
N ASP A 79 -12.57 27.29 -8.09
CA ASP A 79 -12.91 27.42 -6.67
C ASP A 79 -12.26 28.69 -6.10
N LYS A 80 -13.09 29.61 -5.61
CA LYS A 80 -12.65 30.93 -5.09
C LYS A 80 -11.76 30.81 -3.85
N ILE A 81 -11.98 29.80 -3.01
CA ILE A 81 -11.19 29.58 -1.79
C ILE A 81 -9.79 29.14 -2.19
N ILE A 82 -9.72 28.17 -3.10
CA ILE A 82 -8.44 27.67 -3.62
C ILE A 82 -7.69 28.78 -4.36
N ASP A 83 -8.38 29.57 -5.19
CA ASP A 83 -7.77 30.69 -5.90
C ASP A 83 -7.20 31.74 -4.95
N LYS A 84 -7.90 32.06 -3.85
CA LYS A 84 -7.42 32.97 -2.81
C LYS A 84 -6.14 32.45 -2.14
N VAL A 85 -6.08 31.14 -1.86
CA VAL A 85 -4.87 30.50 -1.30
C VAL A 85 -3.69 30.60 -2.30
N PHE A 86 -3.95 30.45 -3.59
CA PHE A 86 -2.92 30.64 -4.63
C PHE A 86 -2.68 32.10 -5.03
N SER A 87 -3.28 33.07 -4.33
CA SER A 87 -3.16 34.50 -4.64
C SER A 87 -3.59 34.87 -6.07
N GLY A 88 -4.61 34.19 -6.62
CA GLY A 88 -5.16 34.48 -7.94
C GLY A 88 -5.48 33.26 -8.82
N GLY A 89 -5.14 32.05 -8.37
CA GLY A 89 -5.34 30.81 -9.12
C GLY A 89 -4.03 30.16 -9.56
N ILE A 90 -4.02 29.47 -10.69
CA ILE A 90 -2.83 28.78 -11.19
C ILE A 90 -1.93 29.73 -12.00
N PRO A 91 -0.66 29.95 -11.60
CA PRO A 91 0.25 30.85 -12.30
C PRO A 91 0.74 30.31 -13.64
N LEU A 92 0.82 31.20 -14.64
CA LEU A 92 1.43 30.95 -15.94
C LEU A 92 2.95 31.10 -15.88
N GLY A 93 3.67 30.39 -16.74
CA GLY A 93 5.14 30.39 -16.70
C GLY A 93 5.73 29.49 -15.62
N HIS A 94 4.89 28.80 -14.85
CA HIS A 94 5.29 28.03 -13.69
C HIS A 94 5.04 26.52 -13.89
N VAL A 95 5.94 25.75 -13.29
CA VAL A 95 5.82 24.29 -13.14
C VAL A 95 5.36 24.00 -11.73
N LEU A 96 4.21 23.36 -11.59
CA LEU A 96 3.60 22.98 -10.33
C LEU A 96 3.57 21.46 -10.19
N GLU A 97 3.77 20.99 -8.98
CA GLU A 97 3.61 19.57 -8.65
C GLU A 97 2.32 19.35 -7.88
N VAL A 98 1.51 18.38 -8.29
CA VAL A 98 0.38 17.89 -7.50
C VAL A 98 0.74 16.50 -6.96
N ALA A 99 0.91 16.42 -5.64
CA ALA A 99 1.28 15.19 -4.95
C ALA A 99 0.25 14.80 -3.90
N GLY A 100 0.13 13.50 -3.64
CA GLY A 100 -0.82 12.95 -2.68
C GLY A 100 -1.06 11.46 -2.86
N GLU A 101 -1.77 10.83 -1.92
CA GLU A 101 -2.07 9.40 -2.00
C GLU A 101 -2.98 9.05 -3.19
N SER A 102 -3.02 7.77 -3.55
CA SER A 102 -4.02 7.30 -4.52
C SER A 102 -5.44 7.57 -4.01
N GLY A 103 -6.28 8.12 -4.89
CA GLY A 103 -7.68 8.44 -4.56
C GLY A 103 -7.91 9.76 -3.79
N THR A 104 -6.90 10.62 -3.64
CA THR A 104 -7.09 11.97 -3.04
C THR A 104 -7.66 13.01 -4.00
N GLY A 105 -7.91 12.63 -5.26
CA GLY A 105 -8.52 13.51 -6.27
C GLY A 105 -7.54 14.23 -7.19
N LYS A 106 -6.26 13.83 -7.25
CA LYS A 106 -5.23 14.44 -8.13
C LYS A 106 -5.67 14.57 -9.60
N SER A 107 -6.05 13.46 -10.23
CA SER A 107 -6.51 13.48 -11.62
C SER A 107 -7.85 14.22 -11.78
N GLN A 108 -8.70 14.25 -10.74
CA GLN A 108 -9.94 15.05 -10.74
C GLN A 108 -9.64 16.55 -10.76
N PHE A 109 -8.71 16.98 -9.90
CA PHE A 109 -8.25 18.36 -9.84
C PHE A 109 -7.60 18.77 -11.16
N CYS A 110 -6.74 17.94 -11.75
CA CYS A 110 -6.11 18.27 -13.02
C CYS A 110 -7.12 18.33 -14.19
N MET A 111 -8.11 17.43 -14.24
CA MET A 111 -9.20 17.51 -15.21
C MET A 111 -10.05 18.77 -15.05
N GLN A 112 -10.29 19.23 -13.82
CA GLN A 112 -10.96 20.50 -13.55
C GLN A 112 -10.16 21.66 -14.15
N LEU A 113 -8.85 21.68 -13.97
CA LEU A 113 -7.98 22.71 -14.53
C LEU A 113 -7.93 22.69 -16.06
N CYS A 114 -7.99 21.50 -16.67
CA CYS A 114 -8.15 21.38 -18.12
C CYS A 114 -9.44 22.03 -18.62
N LEU A 115 -10.52 22.04 -17.81
CA LEU A 115 -11.76 22.71 -18.17
C LEU A 115 -11.68 24.22 -17.90
N THR A 116 -11.12 24.65 -16.76
CA THR A 116 -11.12 26.07 -16.38
C THR A 116 -10.17 26.92 -17.23
N VAL A 117 -9.06 26.36 -17.71
CA VAL A 117 -8.14 27.08 -18.61
C VAL A 117 -8.81 27.45 -19.95
N GLN A 118 -9.78 26.64 -20.39
CA GLN A 118 -10.53 26.85 -21.63
C GLN A 118 -11.67 27.86 -21.48
N LEU A 119 -11.96 28.34 -20.26
CA LEU A 119 -12.98 29.35 -20.02
C LEU A 119 -12.56 30.72 -20.58
N PRO A 120 -13.54 31.58 -20.88
CA PRO A 120 -13.30 32.99 -21.16
C PRO A 120 -12.56 33.70 -20.03
N ARG A 121 -11.77 34.71 -20.40
CA ARG A 121 -11.07 35.56 -19.42
C ARG A 121 -12.01 36.22 -18.41
N GLU A 122 -13.23 36.55 -18.82
CA GLU A 122 -14.28 37.10 -17.94
C GLU A 122 -14.66 36.17 -16.78
N LEU A 123 -14.53 34.85 -16.99
CA LEU A 123 -14.78 33.81 -16.00
C LEU A 123 -13.49 33.32 -15.33
N GLY A 124 -12.37 34.03 -15.53
CA GLY A 124 -11.07 33.68 -14.96
C GLY A 124 -10.28 32.61 -15.73
N GLY A 125 -10.74 32.18 -16.91
CA GLY A 125 -9.96 31.29 -17.79
C GLY A 125 -9.01 32.03 -18.72
N LEU A 126 -8.47 31.34 -19.73
CA LEU A 126 -7.49 31.91 -20.68
C LEU A 126 -7.93 31.88 -22.14
N ASP A 127 -9.10 31.31 -22.46
CA ASP A 127 -9.49 30.97 -23.83
C ASP A 127 -8.41 30.13 -24.58
N LYS A 128 -7.67 29.30 -23.83
CA LYS A 128 -6.57 28.48 -24.35
C LYS A 128 -6.88 26.99 -24.21
N ASN A 129 -6.30 26.18 -25.09
CA ASN A 129 -6.46 24.72 -25.03
C ASN A 129 -5.61 24.09 -23.91
N ALA A 130 -5.95 22.87 -23.51
CA ALA A 130 -5.20 22.07 -22.55
C ALA A 130 -4.68 20.77 -23.19
N ILE A 131 -3.47 20.36 -22.83
CA ILE A 131 -2.95 19.04 -23.14
C ILE A 131 -2.88 18.21 -21.85
N TYR A 132 -3.38 16.98 -21.90
CA TYR A 132 -3.25 16.00 -20.83
C TYR A 132 -2.51 14.78 -21.39
N ILE A 133 -1.31 14.52 -20.88
CA ILE A 133 -0.50 13.37 -21.27
C ILE A 133 -0.59 12.35 -20.15
N SER A 134 -1.15 11.18 -20.44
CA SER A 134 -1.22 10.07 -19.48
C SER A 134 -0.29 8.91 -19.83
N THR A 135 0.40 8.36 -18.83
CA THR A 135 1.46 7.36 -19.01
C THR A 135 1.10 5.96 -18.49
N GLU A 136 0.08 5.83 -17.64
CA GLU A 136 -0.31 4.53 -17.04
C GLU A 136 -1.66 3.99 -17.56
N THR A 137 -2.67 4.84 -17.72
CA THR A 137 -4.01 4.44 -18.14
C THR A 137 -4.70 5.61 -18.86
N GLY A 138 -5.32 5.37 -20.01
CA GLY A 138 -6.06 6.42 -20.74
C GLY A 138 -7.07 7.16 -19.84
N LEU A 139 -7.19 8.48 -20.04
CA LEU A 139 -8.08 9.34 -19.27
C LEU A 139 -9.52 8.78 -19.27
N SER A 140 -10.18 8.73 -18.11
CA SER A 140 -11.59 8.31 -18.04
C SER A 140 -12.50 9.34 -18.72
N THR A 141 -12.75 9.14 -20.01
CA THR A 141 -13.59 10.00 -20.83
C THR A 141 -14.98 10.21 -20.22
N LYS A 142 -15.59 9.16 -19.64
CA LYS A 142 -16.91 9.24 -18.99
C LYS A 142 -16.97 10.28 -17.85
N ARG A 143 -15.96 10.29 -16.98
CA ARG A 143 -15.92 11.21 -15.83
C ARG A 143 -15.56 12.63 -16.27
N PHE A 144 -14.66 12.76 -17.24
CA PHE A 144 -14.33 14.04 -17.85
C PHE A 144 -15.56 14.66 -18.54
N PHE A 145 -16.30 13.91 -19.35
CA PHE A 145 -17.54 14.38 -19.97
C PHE A 145 -18.62 14.72 -18.93
N GLN A 146 -18.69 13.98 -17.81
CA GLN A 146 -19.59 14.33 -16.71
C GLN A 146 -19.24 15.70 -16.10
N MET A 147 -17.95 16.02 -15.93
CA MET A 147 -17.50 17.32 -15.46
C MET A 147 -17.68 18.38 -16.55
N ALA A 148 -17.39 18.07 -17.81
CA ALA A 148 -17.58 18.98 -18.94
C ALA A 148 -19.06 19.32 -19.20
N LYS A 149 -20.03 18.52 -18.74
CA LYS A 149 -21.46 18.86 -18.88
C LYS A 149 -21.83 20.18 -18.19
N SER A 150 -21.13 20.58 -17.13
CA SER A 150 -21.29 21.91 -16.51
C SER A 150 -20.55 23.02 -17.26
N PHE A 151 -19.69 22.68 -18.23
CA PHE A 151 -18.85 23.58 -19.01
C PHE A 151 -19.15 23.37 -20.51
N GLN A 152 -20.25 23.95 -21.00
CA GLN A 152 -20.72 23.71 -22.38
C GLN A 152 -19.66 24.05 -23.45
N LYS A 153 -19.53 23.12 -24.42
CA LYS A 153 -18.95 23.23 -25.77
C LYS A 153 -17.61 23.97 -25.88
N ARG A 154 -16.50 23.22 -25.83
CA ARG A 154 -15.28 23.33 -26.66
C ARG A 154 -14.18 22.52 -25.97
N ILE A 155 -13.94 21.28 -26.40
CA ILE A 155 -12.79 20.51 -25.91
C ILE A 155 -12.24 19.69 -27.07
N LYS A 156 -11.00 19.99 -27.50
CA LYS A 156 -10.21 19.13 -28.39
C LYS A 156 -9.09 18.50 -27.55
N ILE A 157 -9.11 17.17 -27.41
CA ILE A 157 -8.07 16.41 -26.73
C ILE A 157 -7.26 15.71 -27.82
N HIS A 158 -5.95 15.94 -27.84
CA HIS A 158 -5.00 15.19 -28.67
C HIS A 158 -4.32 14.15 -27.77
N ASP A 159 -4.49 12.87 -28.08
CA ASP A 159 -3.88 11.75 -27.35
C ASP A 159 -2.87 11.07 -28.29
N PRO A 160 -1.58 11.48 -28.29
CA PRO A 160 -0.57 10.80 -29.08
C PRO A 160 -0.14 9.51 -28.37
N ASN A 161 -0.26 8.40 -29.09
CA ASN A 161 0.15 7.07 -28.66
C ASN A 161 1.65 7.05 -28.27
N LEU A 162 1.96 6.32 -27.20
CA LEU A 162 3.25 6.32 -26.50
C LEU A 162 4.33 5.53 -27.26
N GLU A 163 5.15 6.22 -28.05
CA GLU A 163 6.55 5.85 -28.25
C GLU A 163 7.42 7.00 -27.70
N GLU A 164 8.19 6.68 -26.66
CA GLU A 164 9.21 7.47 -25.96
C GLU A 164 8.85 8.92 -25.54
N GLN A 165 8.51 9.11 -24.25
CA GLN A 165 8.15 10.40 -23.63
C GLN A 165 9.14 11.54 -23.93
N ASN A 166 10.43 11.24 -24.05
CA ASN A 166 11.45 12.23 -24.39
C ASN A 166 11.26 12.82 -25.79
N HIS A 167 10.87 12.00 -26.78
CA HIS A 167 10.63 12.49 -28.14
C HIS A 167 9.36 13.35 -28.22
N ILE A 168 8.31 12.99 -27.47
CA ILE A 168 7.07 13.77 -27.40
C ILE A 168 7.34 15.16 -26.78
N LEU A 169 8.03 15.21 -25.64
CA LEU A 169 8.32 16.48 -24.95
C LEU A 169 9.30 17.35 -25.74
N GLN A 170 10.26 16.76 -26.46
CA GLN A 170 11.28 17.51 -27.20
C GLN A 170 10.84 17.97 -28.59
N PHE A 171 10.04 17.17 -29.30
CA PHE A 171 9.72 17.44 -30.71
C PHE A 171 8.24 17.70 -30.96
N GLN A 172 7.34 16.89 -30.39
CA GLN A 172 5.91 17.02 -30.68
C GLN A 172 5.23 18.13 -29.88
N LEU A 173 5.58 18.26 -28.60
CA LEU A 173 4.98 19.23 -27.70
C LEU A 173 5.24 20.67 -28.15
N PRO A 174 6.48 21.10 -28.49
CA PRO A 174 6.70 22.46 -29.02
C PRO A 174 5.86 22.77 -30.26
N ILE A 175 5.72 21.82 -31.18
CA ILE A 175 4.89 21.97 -32.39
C ILE A 175 3.41 22.12 -32.02
N ALA A 176 2.93 21.33 -31.06
CA ALA A 176 1.55 21.43 -30.58
C ALA A 176 1.28 22.75 -29.85
N MET A 177 2.24 23.26 -29.08
CA MET A 177 2.16 24.55 -28.40
C MET A 177 1.99 25.71 -29.39
N GLU A 178 2.75 25.69 -30.49
CA GLU A 178 2.66 26.71 -31.54
C GLU A 178 1.36 26.63 -32.34
N ARG A 179 0.84 25.42 -32.60
CA ARG A 179 -0.36 25.23 -33.44
C ARG A 179 -1.68 25.40 -32.70
N TYR A 180 -1.74 24.99 -31.43
CA TYR A 180 -3.01 24.85 -30.71
C TYR A 180 -3.21 25.86 -29.57
N ASN A 181 -2.36 26.89 -29.44
CA ASN A 181 -2.49 27.95 -28.42
C ASN A 181 -2.83 27.40 -27.02
N ILE A 182 -1.88 26.68 -26.45
CA ILE A 182 -2.08 25.88 -25.24
C ILE A 182 -1.78 26.72 -23.99
N GLY A 183 -2.66 26.64 -22.99
CA GLY A 183 -2.55 27.36 -21.72
C GLY A 183 -2.17 26.46 -20.54
N LEU A 184 -2.42 25.15 -20.66
CA LEU A 184 -2.13 24.17 -19.61
C LEU A 184 -1.59 22.86 -20.21
N ILE A 185 -0.56 22.32 -19.57
CA ILE A 185 -0.02 20.99 -19.83
C ILE A 185 -0.10 20.19 -18.53
N VAL A 186 -0.73 19.01 -18.57
CA VAL A 186 -0.77 18.07 -17.45
C VAL A 186 -0.01 16.80 -17.80
N LEU A 187 0.88 16.35 -16.92
CA LEU A 187 1.64 15.10 -17.03
C LEU A 187 1.22 14.12 -15.90
N ASP A 188 0.55 13.01 -16.24
CA ASP A 188 0.03 12.01 -15.28
C ASP A 188 0.40 10.55 -15.66
N ASN A 189 1.39 9.90 -15.07
CA ASN A 189 2.23 10.24 -13.93
C ASN A 189 3.70 10.08 -14.34
N ILE A 190 4.50 11.12 -14.09
CA ILE A 190 5.91 11.15 -14.53
C ILE A 190 6.79 10.20 -13.70
N ALA A 191 6.40 9.92 -12.44
CA ALA A 191 7.19 9.10 -11.54
C ALA A 191 7.29 7.62 -11.95
N THR A 192 6.32 7.13 -12.72
CA THR A 192 6.28 5.73 -13.17
C THR A 192 7.41 5.44 -14.15
N HIS A 193 7.70 6.37 -15.05
CA HIS A 193 8.78 6.23 -16.03
C HIS A 193 10.16 6.17 -15.34
N PHE A 194 10.42 7.11 -14.42
CA PHE A 194 11.67 7.12 -13.66
C PHE A 194 11.79 5.95 -12.67
N ARG A 195 10.69 5.37 -12.19
CA ARG A 195 10.74 4.14 -11.38
C ARG A 195 11.06 2.90 -12.23
N ALA A 196 10.51 2.81 -13.45
CA ALA A 196 10.72 1.68 -14.33
C ALA A 196 12.14 1.65 -14.93
N GLU A 197 12.72 2.81 -15.22
CA GLU A 197 14.02 2.94 -15.88
C GLU A 197 15.21 2.85 -14.89
N TYR A 198 15.03 3.26 -13.63
CA TYR A 198 16.06 3.25 -12.59
C TYR A 198 15.61 2.38 -11.41
N ASP A 199 15.45 1.08 -11.65
CA ASP A 199 15.03 0.13 -10.62
C ASP A 199 16.22 -0.21 -9.68
N VAL A 200 16.17 0.38 -8.49
CA VAL A 200 17.11 0.17 -7.36
C VAL A 200 17.09 -1.29 -6.87
N SER A 201 16.08 -2.10 -7.27
CA SER A 201 15.99 -3.52 -6.91
C SER A 201 17.17 -4.34 -7.43
N ASN A 202 17.76 -3.98 -8.58
CA ASN A 202 18.92 -4.66 -9.15
C ASN A 202 20.21 -4.51 -8.31
N ILE A 203 20.25 -3.57 -7.35
CA ILE A 203 21.39 -3.34 -6.47
C ILE A 203 21.48 -4.40 -5.37
N TYR A 204 20.34 -4.96 -4.92
CA TYR A 204 20.31 -5.92 -3.81
C TYR A 204 20.33 -7.40 -4.26
N TYR A 205 20.06 -7.69 -5.53
CA TYR A 205 19.96 -9.08 -6.02
C TYR A 205 21.29 -9.82 -6.21
N GLN A 206 22.46 -9.17 -6.03
CA GLN A 206 23.77 -9.82 -6.23
C GLN A 206 24.81 -9.48 -5.16
N ALA A 207 24.40 -9.24 -3.91
CA ALA A 207 25.32 -8.98 -2.80
C ALA A 207 25.92 -10.24 -2.14
N ASP A 208 25.79 -11.42 -2.76
CA ASP A 208 26.43 -12.66 -2.31
C ASP A 208 27.38 -13.17 -3.40
N LYS A 209 28.61 -12.63 -3.39
CA LYS A 209 29.89 -13.26 -3.75
C LYS A 209 30.95 -12.17 -3.92
N THR A 210 31.84 -12.07 -2.93
CA THR A 210 33.24 -11.58 -3.00
C THR A 210 33.59 -10.48 -4.02
N SER A 211 33.92 -9.28 -3.50
CA SER A 211 34.73 -8.20 -4.10
C SER A 211 34.41 -7.70 -5.54
N ASN A 212 34.14 -6.39 -5.67
CA ASN A 212 33.88 -5.59 -6.91
C ASN A 212 32.44 -5.71 -7.48
N PRO A 213 32.00 -4.92 -8.48
CA PRO A 213 31.98 -3.48 -8.77
C PRO A 213 30.52 -2.91 -8.78
N ALA A 214 29.55 -3.62 -8.19
CA ALA A 214 28.11 -3.31 -8.28
C ALA A 214 27.68 -2.06 -7.50
N ILE A 215 28.38 -1.70 -6.42
CA ILE A 215 28.12 -0.48 -5.63
C ILE A 215 28.35 0.79 -6.48
N LYS A 216 29.25 0.75 -7.47
CA LYS A 216 29.44 1.86 -8.43
C LYS A 216 28.24 2.01 -9.37
N SER A 217 27.65 0.92 -9.87
CA SER A 217 26.52 0.98 -10.81
C SER A 217 25.28 1.63 -10.18
N GLY A 218 24.91 1.25 -8.96
CA GLY A 218 23.74 1.85 -8.28
C GLY A 218 23.88 3.34 -7.98
N LEU A 219 25.10 3.80 -7.64
CA LEU A 219 25.39 5.23 -7.47
C LEU A 219 25.35 5.98 -8.82
N ILE A 220 25.84 5.36 -9.89
CA ILE A 220 25.78 5.90 -11.25
C ILE A 220 24.33 6.03 -11.71
N ASP A 221 23.47 5.06 -11.43
CA ASP A 221 22.05 5.07 -11.80
C ASP A 221 21.27 6.17 -11.04
N LEU A 222 21.58 6.39 -9.75
CA LEU A 222 21.00 7.50 -8.98
C LEU A 222 21.48 8.88 -9.48
N VAL A 223 22.74 9.00 -9.88
CA VAL A 223 23.29 10.24 -10.46
C VAL A 223 22.66 10.51 -11.83
N ASN A 224 22.51 9.49 -12.67
CA ASN A 224 21.84 9.59 -13.97
C ASN A 224 20.38 10.01 -13.79
N ARG A 225 19.62 9.32 -12.94
CA ARG A 225 18.24 9.72 -12.57
C ARG A 225 18.16 11.17 -12.13
N SER A 226 19.10 11.62 -11.28
CA SER A 226 19.14 13.00 -10.80
C SER A 226 19.40 14.00 -11.93
N ARG A 227 20.32 13.69 -12.83
CA ARG A 227 20.61 14.50 -14.02
C ARG A 227 19.40 14.59 -14.95
N ASP A 228 18.71 13.48 -15.18
CA ASP A 228 17.57 13.42 -16.10
C ASP A 228 16.34 14.14 -15.53
N LEU A 229 16.08 14.00 -14.22
CA LEU A 229 15.04 14.79 -13.53
C LEU A 229 15.33 16.30 -13.58
N ALA A 230 16.59 16.70 -13.40
CA ALA A 230 16.99 18.10 -13.49
C ALA A 230 16.85 18.64 -14.93
N ARG A 231 17.24 17.85 -15.93
CA ARG A 231 17.11 18.21 -17.35
C ARG A 231 15.65 18.37 -17.76
N LEU A 232 14.80 17.43 -17.38
CA LEU A 232 13.37 17.47 -17.60
C LEU A 232 12.73 18.68 -16.91
N GLY A 233 13.06 18.91 -15.64
CA GLY A 233 12.60 20.07 -14.89
C GLY A 233 12.99 21.41 -15.53
N ALA A 234 14.22 21.51 -16.06
CA ALA A 234 14.67 22.68 -16.81
C ALA A 234 13.90 22.86 -18.13
N GLN A 235 13.67 21.79 -18.88
CA GLN A 235 12.89 21.81 -20.12
C GLN A 235 11.45 22.27 -19.89
N LEU A 236 10.77 21.72 -18.89
CA LEU A 236 9.38 22.10 -18.57
C LEU A 236 9.27 23.55 -18.13
N ARG A 237 10.25 24.07 -17.37
CA ARG A 237 10.31 25.49 -17.01
C ARG A 237 10.50 26.39 -18.22
N LEU A 238 11.39 26.00 -19.14
CA LEU A 238 11.63 26.74 -20.38
C LEU A 238 10.39 26.78 -21.25
N LEU A 239 9.66 25.65 -21.38
CA LEU A 239 8.40 25.61 -22.11
C LEU A 239 7.31 26.46 -21.45
N ALA A 240 7.17 26.37 -20.12
CA ALA A 240 6.20 27.16 -19.37
C ALA A 240 6.44 28.66 -19.58
N GLU A 241 7.69 29.11 -19.45
CA GLU A 241 8.09 30.51 -19.59
C GLU A 241 7.95 30.99 -21.05
N LYS A 242 8.43 30.21 -22.04
CA LYS A 242 8.39 30.57 -23.46
C LYS A 242 6.95 30.74 -23.97
N TYR A 243 6.06 29.81 -23.63
CA TYR A 243 4.69 29.80 -24.15
C TYR A 243 3.67 30.46 -23.20
N GLN A 244 4.12 30.96 -22.05
CA GLN A 244 3.25 31.53 -21.01
C GLN A 244 2.07 30.59 -20.73
N CYS A 245 2.41 29.35 -20.38
CA CYS A 245 1.46 28.29 -20.01
C CYS A 245 1.80 27.75 -18.61
N ALA A 246 0.81 27.13 -17.95
CA ALA A 246 1.04 26.40 -16.71
C ALA A 246 1.40 24.94 -17.03
N VAL A 247 2.35 24.38 -16.30
CA VAL A 247 2.71 22.96 -16.39
C VAL A 247 2.42 22.30 -15.06
N ILE A 248 1.61 21.26 -15.06
CA ILE A 248 1.24 20.50 -13.87
C ILE A 248 1.77 19.09 -14.00
N VAL A 249 2.57 18.69 -13.03
CA VAL A 249 3.14 17.36 -12.94
C VAL A 249 2.49 16.63 -11.79
N ILE A 250 1.83 15.51 -12.09
CA ILE A 250 1.28 14.63 -11.06
C ILE A 250 2.39 13.71 -10.58
N ASN A 251 2.58 13.68 -9.26
CA ASN A 251 3.54 12.80 -8.59
C ASN A 251 2.82 11.91 -7.57
N GLN A 252 3.21 10.64 -7.51
CA GLN A 252 2.76 9.72 -6.47
C GLN A 252 3.60 9.89 -5.21
N VAL A 253 3.08 9.37 -4.10
CA VAL A 253 3.83 9.30 -2.83
C VAL A 253 4.35 7.88 -2.60
N SER A 254 5.54 7.78 -2.02
CA SER A 254 6.16 6.55 -1.53
C SER A 254 6.06 6.49 -0.01
N ASP A 255 5.91 5.32 0.57
CA ASP A 255 6.02 5.13 2.02
C ASP A 255 7.50 5.21 2.46
N LYS A 256 7.77 5.85 3.60
CA LYS A 256 9.11 5.94 4.21
C LYS A 256 9.14 5.10 5.48
N ILE A 257 10.10 4.20 5.59
CA ILE A 257 10.29 3.35 6.77
C ILE A 257 10.75 4.23 7.94
N ARG A 258 9.97 4.25 9.02
CA ARG A 258 10.31 4.98 10.25
C ARG A 258 11.43 4.23 10.99
N LYS A 259 12.52 4.93 11.34
CA LYS A 259 13.53 4.41 12.28
C LYS A 259 13.28 5.08 13.64
N ASP A 260 13.33 4.31 14.72
CA ASP A 260 12.90 4.74 16.06
C ASP A 260 13.81 5.80 16.71
N THR A 261 14.97 6.08 16.12
CA THR A 261 15.87 7.17 16.52
C THR A 261 16.09 8.11 15.35
N MET A 262 15.43 9.27 15.36
CA MET A 262 15.73 10.37 14.45
C MET A 262 16.39 11.50 15.24
N THR A 263 17.67 11.71 14.97
CA THR A 263 18.43 12.86 15.47
C THR A 263 18.18 14.09 14.59
N LEU A 264 18.39 15.30 15.11
CA LEU A 264 18.28 16.56 14.34
C LEU A 264 19.25 16.60 13.13
N PHE A 265 20.33 15.82 13.19
CA PHE A 265 21.33 15.67 12.14
C PHE A 265 20.98 14.59 11.11
N ASP A 266 19.90 13.82 11.31
CA ASP A 266 19.48 12.85 10.30
C ASP A 266 19.02 13.57 9.03
N TYR A 267 19.64 13.21 7.91
CA TYR A 267 19.24 13.68 6.57
C TYR A 267 17.75 13.42 6.30
N ASN A 268 17.19 12.39 6.93
CA ASN A 268 15.77 12.05 6.87
C ASN A 268 14.86 13.02 7.64
N TYR A 269 15.36 13.61 8.72
CA TYR A 269 14.69 14.64 9.50
C TYR A 269 14.74 15.97 8.74
N GLN A 270 15.93 16.39 8.33
CA GLN A 270 16.16 17.62 7.57
C GLN A 270 15.42 17.60 6.23
N GLY A 271 15.40 16.45 5.58
CA GLY A 271 14.71 16.24 4.32
C GLY A 271 13.19 16.47 4.34
N ALA A 272 12.55 16.34 5.50
CA ALA A 272 11.13 16.63 5.66
C ALA A 272 10.82 18.12 5.46
N TRP A 273 11.72 19.00 5.93
CA TRP A 273 11.60 20.45 5.82
C TRP A 273 11.66 20.91 4.36
N PHE A 274 12.57 20.34 3.55
CA PHE A 274 12.71 20.69 2.13
C PHE A 274 11.66 20.03 1.22
N GLN A 275 10.99 18.96 1.68
CA GLN A 275 9.89 18.33 0.94
C GLN A 275 8.51 18.87 1.29
N GLY A 276 8.41 19.76 2.28
CA GLY A 276 7.13 20.32 2.76
C GLY A 276 6.30 19.32 3.56
N TRP A 277 6.95 18.37 4.26
CA TRP A 277 6.31 17.29 5.01
C TRP A 277 6.75 17.36 6.48
N LYS A 278 5.88 17.77 7.40
CA LYS A 278 6.16 17.69 8.85
C LYS A 278 5.85 16.28 9.37
N HIS A 279 6.82 15.67 10.06
CA HIS A 279 6.78 14.28 10.54
C HIS A 279 5.72 13.99 11.62
N ASP A 280 5.16 15.01 12.26
CA ASP A 280 4.24 14.82 13.41
C ASP A 280 2.75 14.89 13.05
N GLU A 281 2.38 15.40 11.86
CA GLU A 281 0.99 15.60 11.45
C GLU A 281 0.51 14.62 10.36
N TYR A 282 1.43 13.98 9.61
CA TYR A 282 1.11 13.19 8.41
C TYR A 282 1.82 11.81 8.39
N SER A 283 1.11 10.78 7.90
CA SER A 283 1.61 9.40 7.86
C SER A 283 2.84 9.26 6.95
N CYS A 284 4.01 8.88 7.44
CA CYS A 284 5.30 8.62 6.77
C CYS A 284 5.30 8.38 5.24
N LYS A 285 4.90 9.35 4.42
CA LYS A 285 4.84 9.27 2.95
C LYS A 285 5.61 10.44 2.37
N VAL A 286 6.28 10.25 1.25
CA VAL A 286 7.10 11.30 0.64
C VAL A 286 6.86 11.33 -0.87
N PRO A 287 6.85 12.50 -1.52
CA PRO A 287 6.74 12.57 -2.97
C PRO A 287 7.83 11.73 -3.65
N SER A 288 7.45 10.90 -4.62
CA SER A 288 8.32 9.82 -5.12
C SER A 288 9.49 10.26 -6.01
N LEU A 289 9.41 11.46 -6.60
CA LEU A 289 10.48 12.07 -7.40
C LEU A 289 11.65 12.65 -6.57
N GLY A 290 11.48 12.78 -5.25
CA GLY A 290 12.56 13.15 -4.33
C GLY A 290 13.01 14.62 -4.36
N PHE A 291 14.18 14.89 -3.74
CA PHE A 291 14.70 16.24 -3.53
C PHE A 291 15.10 16.95 -4.82
N VAL A 292 15.73 16.23 -5.75
CA VAL A 292 16.20 16.81 -7.02
C VAL A 292 15.02 17.43 -7.77
N TRP A 293 13.90 16.73 -7.84
CA TRP A 293 12.68 17.26 -8.43
C TRP A 293 12.09 18.46 -7.67
N SER A 294 12.17 18.44 -6.35
CA SER A 294 11.67 19.55 -5.51
C SER A 294 12.36 20.88 -5.84
N ASN A 295 13.60 20.85 -6.32
CA ASN A 295 14.36 22.05 -6.75
C ASN A 295 14.02 22.51 -8.18
N ASN A 296 13.18 21.78 -8.91
CA ASN A 296 12.83 22.05 -10.30
C ASN A 296 11.41 22.60 -10.48
N ILE A 297 10.63 22.67 -9.41
CA ILE A 297 9.25 23.16 -9.40
C ILE A 297 9.16 24.50 -8.68
N HIS A 298 8.10 25.25 -8.97
CA HIS A 298 7.87 26.53 -8.31
C HIS A 298 6.99 26.39 -7.06
N ALA A 299 5.99 25.50 -7.11
CA ALA A 299 5.19 25.18 -5.94
C ALA A 299 4.70 23.73 -5.99
N ARG A 300 4.45 23.17 -4.80
CA ARG A 300 3.87 21.84 -4.61
C ARG A 300 2.51 21.98 -3.93
N ILE A 301 1.51 21.35 -4.54
CA ILE A 301 0.15 21.25 -4.03
C ILE A 301 -0.01 19.84 -3.46
N LEU A 302 -0.27 19.77 -2.16
CA LEU A 302 -0.48 18.50 -1.46
C LEU A 302 -1.99 18.25 -1.31
N LEU A 303 -2.48 17.23 -2.00
CA LEU A 303 -3.87 16.77 -1.87
C LEU A 303 -3.95 15.66 -0.83
N LEU A 304 -4.47 16.04 0.34
CA LEU A 304 -4.67 15.16 1.47
C LEU A 304 -6.15 14.87 1.66
N ARG A 305 -6.45 13.65 2.09
CA ARG A 305 -7.82 13.27 2.43
C ARG A 305 -8.15 13.78 3.83
N SER A 306 -8.83 14.92 3.92
CA SER A 306 -9.35 15.42 5.19
C SER A 306 -10.45 14.49 5.73
N THR A 307 -10.34 14.11 7.00
CA THR A 307 -11.43 13.45 7.73
C THR A 307 -12.35 14.45 8.44
N LEU A 308 -11.93 15.71 8.58
CA LEU A 308 -12.63 16.77 9.32
C LEU A 308 -13.85 17.32 8.57
N TYR A 309 -13.77 17.44 7.24
CA TYR A 309 -14.86 18.00 6.44
C TYR A 309 -16.13 17.12 6.47
N GLN A 310 -15.98 15.80 6.66
CA GLN A 310 -17.13 14.91 6.81
C GLN A 310 -17.86 15.13 8.14
N GLU A 311 -17.17 15.50 9.21
CA GLU A 311 -17.74 15.70 10.53
C GLU A 311 -18.37 17.09 10.68
N ALA A 312 -17.75 18.14 10.11
CA ALA A 312 -18.31 19.49 10.07
C ALA A 312 -19.59 19.55 9.21
N PHE A 313 -19.59 18.90 8.04
CA PHE A 313 -20.76 18.80 7.17
C PHE A 313 -21.89 17.98 7.84
N TYR A 314 -21.53 16.92 8.59
CA TYR A 314 -22.51 16.16 9.39
C TYR A 314 -23.08 16.97 10.56
N LYS A 315 -22.27 17.74 11.30
CA LYS A 315 -22.72 18.62 12.40
C LYS A 315 -23.65 19.73 11.90
N TYR A 316 -23.31 20.38 10.79
CA TYR A 316 -24.11 21.46 10.21
C TYR A 316 -25.50 20.96 9.76
N HIS A 317 -25.57 19.77 9.16
CA HIS A 317 -26.84 19.17 8.74
C HIS A 317 -27.62 18.46 9.85
N THR A 318 -26.99 18.08 10.96
CA THR A 318 -27.69 17.52 12.14
C THR A 318 -28.26 18.62 13.03
N GLN A 319 -27.64 19.79 13.14
CA GLN A 319 -28.18 20.92 13.90
C GLN A 319 -29.40 21.58 13.26
N LYS A 320 -29.54 21.56 11.92
CA LYS A 320 -30.72 22.12 11.23
C LYS A 320 -31.95 21.19 11.18
N LYS A 321 -31.89 19.97 11.71
CA LYS A 321 -33.01 19.00 11.70
C LYS A 321 -34.14 19.27 12.71
N GLY A 322 -34.26 20.51 13.21
CA GLY A 322 -35.29 20.91 14.19
C GLY A 322 -36.07 22.19 13.87
N LYS A 323 -35.81 22.89 12.75
CA LYS A 323 -36.58 24.10 12.37
C LYS A 323 -37.06 24.01 10.92
N LYS A 324 -38.37 24.17 10.71
CA LYS A 324 -38.97 24.29 9.37
C LYS A 324 -38.37 25.50 8.63
N PRO A 325 -38.20 25.44 7.30
CA PRO A 325 -37.72 26.58 6.53
C PRO A 325 -38.83 27.64 6.44
N SER A 326 -38.65 28.77 7.12
CA SER A 326 -39.32 30.02 6.74
C SER A 326 -38.40 30.79 5.81
N GLU A 327 -38.97 31.26 4.70
CA GLU A 327 -38.34 32.08 3.68
C GLU A 327 -37.72 33.33 4.29
N GLU A 328 -36.44 33.56 3.99
CA GLU A 328 -35.70 34.82 3.85
C GLU A 328 -34.22 34.57 4.19
N LEU A 329 -33.38 34.38 3.16
CA LEU A 329 -31.93 34.45 3.30
C LEU A 329 -31.54 35.92 3.53
N SER A 330 -31.30 36.31 4.77
CA SER A 330 -30.73 37.62 5.09
C SER A 330 -29.21 37.52 5.34
N LYS A 331 -28.51 38.62 5.03
CA LYS A 331 -27.05 38.81 4.90
C LYS A 331 -26.20 38.53 6.16
N HIS A 332 -26.74 37.86 7.18
CA HIS A 332 -26.06 37.60 8.45
C HIS A 332 -25.18 36.32 8.44
N ASP A 333 -25.35 35.42 7.46
CA ASP A 333 -24.65 34.13 7.39
C ASP A 333 -23.19 34.23 6.89
N LEU A 334 -22.74 35.38 6.36
CA LEU A 334 -21.38 35.57 5.84
C LEU A 334 -20.32 35.89 6.91
N ASN A 335 -20.73 36.29 8.12
CA ASN A 335 -19.78 36.70 9.17
C ASN A 335 -19.37 35.55 10.12
N ILE A 336 -20.01 34.38 10.04
CA ILE A 336 -19.73 33.25 10.95
C ILE A 336 -18.52 32.42 10.48
N GLU A 337 -18.23 32.38 9.17
CA GLU A 337 -17.04 31.68 8.65
C GLU A 337 -15.72 32.32 9.07
N GLN A 338 -15.74 33.62 9.40
CA GLN A 338 -14.54 34.39 9.74
C GLN A 338 -14.19 34.28 11.23
N ASP A 339 -15.21 34.29 12.11
CA ASP A 339 -15.01 34.18 13.57
C ASP A 339 -14.55 32.79 14.05
N VAL A 340 -14.83 31.73 13.27
CA VAL A 340 -14.38 30.36 13.58
C VAL A 340 -12.89 30.15 13.26
N TYR A 341 -12.32 30.96 12.37
CA TYR A 341 -10.89 30.90 12.02
C TYR A 341 -10.00 31.68 12.99
N ASP A 342 -10.49 32.78 13.57
CA ASP A 342 -9.68 33.67 14.41
C ASP A 342 -9.55 33.24 15.88
N LYS A 343 -10.44 32.37 16.38
CA LYS A 343 -10.32 31.81 17.73
C LYS A 343 -9.54 30.50 17.71
N GLY A 344 -8.21 30.64 17.69
CA GLY A 344 -7.24 29.56 17.84
C GLY A 344 -7.36 28.81 19.17
N ILE A 345 -8.37 27.96 19.31
CA ILE A 345 -8.51 27.00 20.40
C ILE A 345 -8.12 25.63 19.85
N VAL A 346 -6.81 25.37 19.87
CA VAL A 346 -6.26 24.02 19.79
C VAL A 346 -6.49 23.37 21.14
N GLU A 347 -7.71 22.90 21.39
CA GLU A 347 -7.93 21.88 22.41
C GLU A 347 -8.00 20.52 21.73
N LYS A 348 -7.02 19.67 22.06
CA LYS A 348 -7.00 18.25 21.75
C LYS A 348 -8.25 17.62 22.38
N LEU A 349 -9.32 17.52 21.62
CA LEU A 349 -10.46 16.70 21.98
C LEU A 349 -10.14 15.26 21.60
N ASP A 350 -9.65 14.51 22.58
CA ASP A 350 -9.70 13.07 22.56
C ASP A 350 -11.16 12.63 22.30
N ASP A 351 -11.34 11.68 21.37
CA ASP A 351 -12.63 11.07 21.05
C ASP A 351 -13.28 10.61 22.37
N PRO A 352 -14.48 11.09 22.75
CA PRO A 352 -15.10 10.77 24.04
C PRO A 352 -15.45 9.29 24.19
N THR A 353 -15.22 8.49 23.14
CA THR A 353 -15.40 7.03 23.14
C THR A 353 -14.11 6.23 23.33
N GLY A 354 -12.93 6.87 23.30
CA GLY A 354 -11.63 6.19 23.56
C GLY A 354 -11.17 5.18 22.49
N PHE A 355 -11.88 5.02 21.37
CA PHE A 355 -11.54 4.00 20.36
C PHE A 355 -10.67 4.57 19.22
N LYS A 356 -9.37 4.21 19.23
CA LYS A 356 -8.40 4.53 18.17
C LYS A 356 -8.92 4.05 16.79
N LYS A 357 -8.83 4.90 15.75
CA LYS A 357 -9.26 4.57 14.38
C LYS A 357 -8.42 3.43 13.78
N ILE A 358 -8.89 2.20 13.94
CA ILE A 358 -8.19 1.01 13.45
C ILE A 358 -8.23 1.00 11.91
N ARG A 359 -7.09 0.91 11.21
CA ARG A 359 -7.02 0.68 9.76
C ARG A 359 -6.53 -0.75 9.53
N GLN A 360 -7.44 -1.68 9.21
CA GLN A 360 -7.12 -3.09 8.94
C GLN A 360 -7.54 -3.46 7.53
N LYS A 361 -6.74 -4.28 6.87
CA LYS A 361 -7.03 -4.90 5.58
C LYS A 361 -6.45 -6.31 5.57
N VAL A 362 -7.30 -7.29 5.29
CA VAL A 362 -6.97 -8.71 5.45
C VAL A 362 -6.83 -9.35 4.07
N LEU A 363 -5.67 -9.92 3.76
CA LEU A 363 -5.50 -10.73 2.56
C LEU A 363 -6.00 -12.16 2.83
N VAL A 364 -6.90 -12.66 2.01
CA VAL A 364 -7.48 -14.01 2.13
C VAL A 364 -7.06 -14.85 0.94
N LEU A 365 -6.39 -15.97 1.21
CA LEU A 365 -5.88 -16.87 0.18
C LEU A 365 -5.84 -18.31 0.67
N SER A 366 -5.76 -19.25 -0.28
CA SER A 366 -5.75 -20.67 0.02
C SER A 366 -4.66 -21.42 -0.75
N SER A 367 -4.15 -22.50 -0.18
CA SER A 367 -3.29 -23.44 -0.90
C SER A 367 -4.08 -24.20 -1.97
N ARG A 368 -3.35 -24.87 -2.86
CA ARG A 368 -3.96 -25.89 -3.72
C ARG A 368 -4.50 -27.05 -2.87
N GLY A 369 -5.58 -27.67 -3.33
CA GLY A 369 -6.17 -28.84 -2.69
C GLY A 369 -7.27 -28.59 -1.64
N THR A 370 -7.81 -27.38 -1.56
CA THR A 370 -8.99 -27.09 -0.71
C THR A 370 -10.23 -27.90 -1.15
N THR A 371 -10.92 -28.52 -0.21
CA THR A 371 -12.21 -29.20 -0.44
C THR A 371 -13.34 -28.21 -0.73
N PHE A 372 -14.51 -28.71 -1.16
CA PHE A 372 -15.70 -27.88 -1.34
C PHE A 372 -16.07 -27.13 -0.05
N ARG A 373 -16.20 -27.84 1.08
CA ARG A 373 -16.53 -27.24 2.38
C ARG A 373 -15.53 -26.17 2.82
N GLN A 374 -14.24 -26.40 2.60
CA GLN A 374 -13.18 -25.42 2.94
C GLN A 374 -13.27 -24.15 2.09
N ARG A 375 -13.66 -24.28 0.81
CA ARG A 375 -13.87 -23.12 -0.07
C ARG A 375 -15.09 -22.28 0.34
N HIS A 376 -16.16 -22.94 0.79
CA HIS A 376 -17.35 -22.26 1.33
C HIS A 376 -17.00 -21.53 2.63
N LEU A 377 -16.32 -22.17 3.58
CA LEU A 377 -15.83 -21.50 4.80
C LEU A 377 -15.00 -20.24 4.49
N MET A 378 -14.05 -20.33 3.55
CA MET A 378 -13.24 -19.18 3.14
C MET A 378 -14.10 -18.08 2.50
N LYS A 379 -15.11 -18.44 1.72
CA LYS A 379 -16.04 -17.49 1.10
C LYS A 379 -16.88 -16.80 2.18
N ASP A 380 -17.43 -17.56 3.13
CA ASP A 380 -18.26 -17.05 4.23
C ASP A 380 -17.47 -16.04 5.07
N LEU A 381 -16.22 -16.37 5.41
CA LEU A 381 -15.32 -15.46 6.14
C LEU A 381 -14.96 -14.21 5.31
N ALA A 382 -14.70 -14.36 4.01
CA ALA A 382 -14.40 -13.20 3.16
C ALA A 382 -15.63 -12.28 2.98
N ASP A 383 -16.83 -12.85 2.93
CA ASP A 383 -18.08 -12.09 2.79
C ASP A 383 -18.47 -11.37 4.10
N MET A 384 -18.13 -11.94 5.26
CA MET A 384 -18.26 -11.31 6.58
C MET A 384 -17.27 -10.15 6.77
N LEU A 385 -16.08 -10.21 6.16
CA LEU A 385 -15.01 -9.23 6.32
C LEU A 385 -14.95 -8.28 5.11
N PRO A 386 -15.61 -7.10 5.13
CA PRO A 386 -15.63 -6.18 3.99
C PRO A 386 -14.26 -5.57 3.68
N HIS A 387 -13.37 -5.51 4.68
CA HIS A 387 -11.97 -5.11 4.53
C HIS A 387 -11.05 -6.25 4.07
N SER A 388 -11.61 -7.42 3.74
CA SER A 388 -10.85 -8.52 3.17
C SER A 388 -10.66 -8.38 1.65
N LYS A 389 -9.52 -8.86 1.16
CA LYS A 389 -9.21 -8.99 -0.26
C LYS A 389 -8.89 -10.47 -0.52
N LYS A 390 -9.74 -11.12 -1.29
CA LYS A 390 -9.49 -12.48 -1.78
C LYS A 390 -8.52 -12.45 -2.95
N ASP A 391 -7.53 -13.34 -2.94
CA ASP A 391 -6.54 -13.50 -4.01
C ASP A 391 -6.55 -14.92 -4.61
N THR A 392 -5.75 -15.13 -5.65
CA THR A 392 -5.54 -16.42 -6.30
C THR A 392 -4.88 -17.44 -5.35
N LYS A 393 -4.97 -18.73 -5.71
CA LYS A 393 -4.45 -19.80 -4.87
C LYS A 393 -2.91 -19.78 -4.84
N PHE A 394 -2.34 -19.85 -3.65
CA PHE A 394 -0.90 -19.92 -3.45
C PHE A 394 -0.36 -21.31 -3.84
N ASP A 395 0.77 -21.34 -4.55
CA ASP A 395 1.44 -22.60 -4.89
C ASP A 395 2.19 -23.15 -3.68
N MET A 396 2.07 -24.44 -3.40
CA MET A 396 2.73 -25.07 -2.25
C MET A 396 4.22 -25.36 -2.49
N LYS A 397 4.70 -25.20 -3.74
CA LYS A 397 6.13 -25.29 -4.08
C LYS A 397 6.91 -24.05 -3.64
N SER A 398 6.25 -22.90 -3.55
CA SER A 398 6.85 -21.65 -3.05
C SER A 398 6.96 -21.64 -1.53
N LYS A 399 7.99 -20.97 -0.99
CA LYS A 399 8.16 -20.79 0.45
C LYS A 399 7.10 -19.81 1.00
N LEU A 400 6.64 -20.03 2.23
CA LEU A 400 5.55 -19.25 2.83
C LEU A 400 5.88 -17.75 3.01
N TYR A 401 7.16 -17.35 3.03
CA TYR A 401 7.54 -15.93 3.16
C TYR A 401 7.09 -15.07 1.98
N HIS A 402 6.88 -15.65 0.79
CA HIS A 402 6.36 -14.92 -0.39
C HIS A 402 4.94 -14.39 -0.18
N LEU A 403 4.22 -14.88 0.84
CA LEU A 403 2.94 -14.32 1.22
C LEU A 403 3.05 -12.86 1.68
N ASN A 404 4.21 -12.46 2.22
CA ASN A 404 4.47 -11.08 2.61
C ASN A 404 4.46 -10.15 1.38
N GLU A 405 5.10 -10.56 0.28
CA GLU A 405 5.11 -9.81 -0.99
C GLU A 405 3.68 -9.66 -1.55
N ALA A 406 2.88 -10.72 -1.50
CA ALA A 406 1.48 -10.66 -1.92
C ALA A 406 0.66 -9.68 -1.06
N ALA A 407 0.86 -9.68 0.26
CA ALA A 407 0.20 -8.71 1.13
C ALA A 407 0.68 -7.27 0.91
N GLU A 408 1.96 -7.06 0.62
CA GLU A 408 2.52 -5.75 0.28
C GLU A 408 1.91 -5.20 -1.02
N LEU A 409 1.82 -6.03 -2.07
CA LEU A 409 1.19 -5.68 -3.35
C LEU A 409 -0.24 -5.17 -3.18
N TYR A 410 -1.02 -5.80 -2.28
CA TYR A 410 -2.39 -5.40 -1.99
C TYR A 410 -2.52 -4.43 -0.82
N ASN A 411 -1.42 -3.98 -0.23
CA ASN A 411 -1.37 -3.14 0.98
C ASN A 411 -2.26 -3.70 2.10
N CYS A 412 -2.11 -5.00 2.39
CA CYS A 412 -2.79 -5.71 3.47
C CYS A 412 -1.85 -5.86 4.66
N ASN A 413 -2.35 -5.54 5.85
CA ASN A 413 -1.56 -5.61 7.09
C ASN A 413 -1.79 -6.91 7.88
N ASN A 414 -2.80 -7.70 7.50
CA ASN A 414 -3.00 -9.05 8.02
C ASN A 414 -3.19 -10.04 6.88
N ILE A 415 -2.77 -11.29 7.09
CA ILE A 415 -3.00 -12.41 6.17
C ILE A 415 -3.81 -13.49 6.87
N LEU A 416 -4.78 -14.03 6.15
CA LEU A 416 -5.52 -15.24 6.47
C LEU A 416 -5.29 -16.28 5.37
N PHE A 417 -4.37 -17.21 5.62
CA PHE A 417 -3.96 -18.24 4.67
C PHE A 417 -4.49 -19.61 5.04
N PHE A 418 -5.31 -20.20 4.17
CA PHE A 418 -5.90 -21.53 4.33
C PHE A 418 -5.01 -22.60 3.69
N GLU A 419 -4.34 -23.40 4.51
CA GLU A 419 -3.49 -24.50 4.06
C GLU A 419 -4.28 -25.83 4.16
N ALA A 420 -4.65 -26.38 3.01
CA ALA A 420 -5.27 -27.70 2.90
C ALA A 420 -4.19 -28.78 2.70
N ARG A 421 -4.22 -29.83 3.53
CA ARG A 421 -3.32 -30.98 3.42
C ARG A 421 -4.12 -32.26 3.19
N LYS A 422 -3.67 -33.07 2.22
CA LYS A 422 -4.28 -34.38 1.86
C LYS A 422 -5.79 -34.31 1.55
N HIS A 423 -6.30 -33.14 1.15
CA HIS A 423 -7.72 -32.87 0.91
C HIS A 423 -8.64 -33.23 2.11
N GLN A 424 -8.10 -33.26 3.32
CA GLN A 424 -8.85 -33.65 4.53
C GLN A 424 -8.60 -32.65 5.67
N ASP A 425 -7.34 -32.35 5.94
CA ASP A 425 -6.96 -31.53 7.07
C ASP A 425 -6.90 -30.06 6.63
N LEU A 426 -7.45 -29.15 7.44
CA LEU A 426 -7.39 -27.72 7.23
C LEU A 426 -6.54 -27.05 8.31
N TYR A 427 -5.61 -26.23 7.88
CA TYR A 427 -4.86 -25.33 8.73
C TYR A 427 -5.13 -23.89 8.31
N ILE A 428 -5.22 -22.98 9.27
CA ILE A 428 -5.31 -21.55 9.02
C ILE A 428 -4.08 -20.89 9.63
N TRP A 429 -3.39 -20.12 8.80
CA TRP A 429 -2.32 -19.24 9.24
C TRP A 429 -2.86 -17.83 9.32
N MET A 430 -2.69 -17.20 10.47
CA MET A 430 -3.05 -15.81 10.71
C MET A 430 -1.77 -15.05 11.02
N ALA A 431 -1.46 -14.02 10.24
CA ALA A 431 -0.21 -13.28 10.41
C ALA A 431 -0.42 -11.77 10.29
N LYS A 432 0.41 -11.02 11.02
CA LYS A 432 0.63 -9.59 10.83
C LYS A 432 1.81 -9.39 9.89
N VAL A 433 1.62 -8.60 8.83
CA VAL A 433 2.66 -8.33 7.82
C VAL A 433 3.20 -6.92 8.01
N PRO A 434 4.51 -6.68 7.83
CA PRO A 434 5.57 -7.64 7.45
C PRO A 434 6.29 -8.31 8.62
N ASN A 435 6.14 -7.78 9.84
CA ASN A 435 7.02 -8.14 10.95
C ASN A 435 6.60 -9.41 11.73
N GLY A 436 5.37 -9.91 11.56
CA GLY A 436 4.79 -10.93 12.44
C GLY A 436 3.96 -10.31 13.58
N PRO A 437 3.42 -11.13 14.50
CA PRO A 437 3.62 -12.57 14.63
C PRO A 437 2.77 -13.38 13.64
N THR A 438 3.08 -14.67 13.51
CA THR A 438 2.27 -15.64 12.76
C THR A 438 1.78 -16.75 13.67
N ILE A 439 0.49 -17.02 13.63
CA ILE A 439 -0.13 -18.10 14.42
C ILE A 439 -0.70 -19.14 13.48
N LYS A 440 -0.35 -20.41 13.73
CA LYS A 440 -0.89 -21.55 12.99
C LYS A 440 -1.96 -22.25 13.81
N PHE A 441 -3.16 -22.36 13.23
CA PHE A 441 -4.29 -23.09 13.80
C PHE A 441 -4.61 -24.33 12.99
N HIS A 442 -4.96 -25.42 13.69
CA HIS A 442 -5.66 -26.55 13.11
C HIS A 442 -7.17 -26.33 13.23
N VAL A 443 -7.92 -26.51 12.14
CA VAL A 443 -9.36 -26.26 12.11
C VAL A 443 -10.14 -27.57 12.04
N GLN A 444 -11.12 -27.71 12.93
CA GLN A 444 -12.00 -28.86 13.05
C GLN A 444 -13.47 -28.43 13.10
N ASN A 445 -14.39 -29.39 12.94
CA ASN A 445 -15.84 -29.19 13.08
C ASN A 445 -16.37 -27.99 12.29
N VAL A 446 -15.95 -27.87 11.02
CA VAL A 446 -16.36 -26.79 10.13
C VAL A 446 -17.81 -27.01 9.67
N HIS A 447 -18.64 -26.01 9.96
CA HIS A 447 -20.01 -25.82 9.50
C HIS A 447 -20.08 -24.49 8.76
N THR A 448 -20.55 -24.52 7.51
CA THR A 448 -20.63 -23.34 6.64
C THR A 448 -21.97 -22.64 6.80
N MET A 449 -22.10 -21.39 6.33
CA MET A 449 -23.39 -20.66 6.37
C MET A 449 -24.49 -21.40 5.60
N ASP A 450 -24.14 -22.25 4.63
CA ASP A 450 -25.08 -23.05 3.84
C ASP A 450 -25.63 -24.29 4.60
N ASP A 451 -25.24 -24.53 5.86
CA ASP A 451 -25.75 -25.67 6.64
C ASP A 451 -27.19 -25.43 7.13
N LEU A 452 -28.10 -26.39 6.86
CA LEU A 452 -29.56 -26.28 7.11
C LEU A 452 -29.97 -25.92 8.54
N HIS A 453 -29.12 -26.20 9.54
CA HIS A 453 -29.43 -25.94 10.96
C HIS A 453 -29.16 -24.49 11.39
N LEU A 454 -28.60 -23.66 10.51
CA LEU A 454 -28.28 -22.26 10.77
C LEU A 454 -29.32 -21.38 10.07
N THR A 455 -30.19 -20.75 10.86
CA THR A 455 -31.37 -20.01 10.37
C THR A 455 -31.19 -18.49 10.42
N GLY A 456 -30.14 -18.01 11.09
CA GLY A 456 -29.84 -16.59 11.18
C GLY A 456 -29.34 -16.01 9.86
N ASN A 457 -29.54 -14.71 9.68
CA ASN A 457 -29.00 -13.94 8.56
C ASN A 457 -28.40 -12.62 9.06
N CYS A 458 -27.44 -12.05 8.34
CA CYS A 458 -26.93 -10.72 8.66
C CYS A 458 -26.62 -9.93 7.41
N LEU A 459 -26.67 -8.60 7.52
CA LEU A 459 -26.29 -7.71 6.43
C LEU A 459 -24.82 -7.93 6.05
N LYS A 460 -24.58 -8.28 4.79
CA LYS A 460 -23.24 -8.35 4.22
C LYS A 460 -22.49 -7.02 4.40
N GLY A 461 -21.31 -7.10 5.01
CA GLY A 461 -20.47 -5.94 5.34
C GLY A 461 -20.92 -5.14 6.57
N SER A 462 -21.91 -5.60 7.34
CA SER A 462 -22.16 -5.04 8.68
C SER A 462 -20.95 -5.28 9.59
N ARG A 463 -20.86 -4.48 10.66
CA ARG A 463 -19.72 -4.52 11.57
C ARG A 463 -20.05 -5.48 12.73
N PRO A 464 -19.32 -6.59 12.89
CA PRO A 464 -19.55 -7.50 14.02
C PRO A 464 -19.16 -6.85 15.33
N ILE A 465 -19.89 -7.19 16.39
CA ILE A 465 -19.36 -7.13 17.75
C ILE A 465 -18.49 -8.36 17.96
N LEU A 466 -17.28 -8.18 18.50
CA LEU A 466 -16.43 -9.29 18.90
C LEU A 466 -16.62 -9.55 20.39
N SER A 467 -17.01 -10.77 20.74
CA SER A 467 -17.11 -11.23 22.11
C SER A 467 -16.01 -12.26 22.38
N PHE A 468 -15.22 -12.01 23.41
CA PHE A 468 -14.14 -12.90 23.83
C PHE A 468 -14.44 -13.42 25.24
N ASP A 469 -14.24 -14.72 25.42
CA ASP A 469 -14.28 -15.37 26.72
C ASP A 469 -13.13 -14.89 27.62
N ALA A 470 -13.35 -14.88 28.94
CA ALA A 470 -12.39 -14.40 29.93
C ALA A 470 -11.08 -15.20 29.92
N GLY A 471 -11.12 -16.47 29.47
CA GLY A 471 -9.94 -17.30 29.31
C GLY A 471 -8.88 -16.72 28.35
N PHE A 472 -9.25 -15.81 27.44
CA PHE A 472 -8.28 -15.16 26.56
C PHE A 472 -7.31 -14.23 27.28
N ASP A 473 -7.70 -13.73 28.46
CA ASP A 473 -6.86 -12.84 29.26
C ASP A 473 -5.97 -13.60 30.27
N ALA A 474 -6.15 -14.92 30.40
CA ALA A 474 -5.42 -15.75 31.36
C ALA A 474 -3.94 -15.92 30.96
N GLU A 475 -3.66 -16.38 29.74
CA GLU A 475 -2.30 -16.73 29.29
C GLU A 475 -1.74 -15.73 28.25
N PRO A 476 -0.43 -15.43 28.23
CA PRO A 476 0.15 -14.44 27.33
C PRO A 476 -0.08 -14.75 25.84
N HIS A 477 0.03 -16.03 25.46
CA HIS A 477 -0.20 -16.44 24.08
C HIS A 477 -1.67 -16.31 23.67
N MET A 478 -2.61 -16.47 24.62
CA MET A 478 -4.03 -16.24 24.38
C MET A 478 -4.36 -14.74 24.24
N ARG A 479 -3.71 -13.87 25.02
CA ARG A 479 -3.82 -12.41 24.83
C ARG A 479 -3.34 -11.98 23.45
N LEU A 480 -2.23 -12.57 22.98
CA LEU A 480 -1.72 -12.32 21.63
C LEU A 480 -2.70 -12.78 20.54
N ILE A 481 -3.33 -13.95 20.73
CA ILE A 481 -4.37 -14.45 19.83
C ILE A 481 -5.59 -13.51 19.83
N LYS A 482 -6.05 -13.06 21.00
CA LYS A 482 -7.16 -12.09 21.15
C LYS A 482 -6.88 -10.79 20.38
N GLU A 483 -5.67 -10.26 20.49
CA GLU A 483 -5.26 -9.05 19.77
C GLU A 483 -5.20 -9.28 18.25
N LEU A 484 -4.66 -10.41 17.81
CA LEU A 484 -4.62 -10.77 16.38
C LEU A 484 -6.04 -10.96 15.82
N PHE A 485 -6.93 -11.62 16.56
CA PHE A 485 -8.32 -11.82 16.16
C PHE A 485 -9.08 -10.49 16.09
N SER A 486 -8.86 -9.60 17.05
CA SER A 486 -9.44 -8.26 17.04
C SER A 486 -9.04 -7.48 15.78
N HIS A 487 -7.80 -7.65 15.32
CA HIS A 487 -7.32 -7.03 14.09
C HIS A 487 -7.83 -7.67 12.79
N ILE A 488 -8.04 -8.98 12.77
CA ILE A 488 -8.49 -9.70 11.58
C ILE A 488 -10.02 -9.61 11.43
N PHE A 489 -10.75 -9.96 12.49
CA PHE A 489 -12.20 -10.07 12.48
C PHE A 489 -12.90 -8.75 12.84
N GLY A 490 -12.19 -7.79 13.44
CA GLY A 490 -12.72 -6.46 13.72
C GLY A 490 -12.83 -5.63 12.44
N VAL A 491 -14.05 -5.22 12.09
CA VAL A 491 -14.30 -4.39 10.91
C VAL A 491 -14.13 -2.91 11.27
N PRO A 492 -13.14 -2.21 10.69
CA PRO A 492 -12.84 -0.83 11.07
C PRO A 492 -13.93 0.15 10.60
N LYS A 493 -14.19 1.18 11.41
CA LYS A 493 -15.13 2.26 11.07
C LYS A 493 -14.67 2.94 9.77
N GLY A 494 -15.50 2.87 8.73
CA GLY A 494 -15.19 3.47 7.42
C GLY A 494 -14.45 2.55 6.44
N ALA A 495 -14.38 1.23 6.70
CA ALA A 495 -13.93 0.27 5.70
C ALA A 495 -14.77 0.37 4.41
N ARG A 496 -14.11 0.24 3.25
CA ARG A 496 -14.80 0.18 1.96
C ARG A 496 -15.76 -1.02 1.98
N ARG A 497 -17.03 -0.80 1.66
CA ARG A 497 -18.14 -1.79 1.75
C ARG A 497 -18.64 -2.11 3.17
N SER A 498 -18.13 -1.45 4.21
CA SER A 498 -18.74 -1.57 5.54
C SER A 498 -20.07 -0.81 5.60
N LYS A 499 -21.05 -1.40 6.27
CA LYS A 499 -22.33 -0.77 6.58
C LYS A 499 -22.30 -0.23 8.02
N PRO A 500 -23.03 0.85 8.33
CA PRO A 500 -22.98 1.48 9.65
C PRO A 500 -23.67 0.65 10.75
N PHE A 501 -24.54 -0.30 10.37
CA PHE A 501 -25.32 -1.12 11.29
C PHE A 501 -24.51 -2.25 11.93
N ILE A 502 -24.87 -2.57 13.17
CA ILE A 502 -24.43 -3.74 13.92
C ILE A 502 -25.59 -4.71 13.91
N ASP A 503 -25.38 -5.91 13.38
CA ASP A 503 -26.45 -6.89 13.10
C ASP A 503 -26.06 -8.30 13.55
N HIS A 504 -24.79 -8.51 13.89
CA HIS A 504 -24.26 -9.81 14.29
C HIS A 504 -23.12 -9.69 15.31
N VAL A 505 -22.92 -10.78 16.05
CA VAL A 505 -21.87 -10.95 17.06
C VAL A 505 -21.04 -12.17 16.68
N VAL A 506 -19.72 -11.99 16.64
CA VAL A 506 -18.76 -13.08 16.53
C VAL A 506 -18.22 -13.38 17.92
N THR A 507 -18.42 -14.61 18.38
CA THR A 507 -17.99 -15.06 19.70
C THR A 507 -16.81 -16.01 19.58
N PHE A 508 -15.78 -15.77 20.40
CA PHE A 508 -14.65 -16.67 20.61
C PHE A 508 -14.70 -17.21 22.03
N SER A 509 -14.96 -18.51 22.17
CA SER A 509 -15.04 -19.18 23.48
C SER A 509 -13.96 -20.24 23.62
N ILE A 510 -13.42 -20.42 24.83
CA ILE A 510 -12.39 -21.42 25.09
C ILE A 510 -13.03 -22.61 25.82
N ALA A 511 -12.90 -23.80 25.24
CA ALA A 511 -13.30 -25.05 25.89
C ALA A 511 -12.34 -26.17 25.48
N ASP A 512 -11.86 -26.96 26.45
CA ASP A 512 -10.88 -28.03 26.25
C ASP A 512 -9.60 -27.59 25.52
N ASN A 513 -9.06 -26.41 25.86
CA ASN A 513 -7.92 -25.76 25.17
C ASN A 513 -8.14 -25.57 23.66
N LYS A 514 -9.40 -25.50 23.22
CA LYS A 514 -9.79 -25.20 21.84
C LYS A 514 -10.62 -23.94 21.80
N ILE A 515 -10.42 -23.18 20.74
CA ILE A 515 -11.14 -21.94 20.49
C ILE A 515 -12.33 -22.24 19.59
N TRP A 516 -13.52 -21.97 20.08
CA TRP A 516 -14.77 -22.09 19.34
C TRP A 516 -15.10 -20.76 18.69
N PHE A 517 -15.25 -20.77 17.36
CA PHE A 517 -15.74 -19.64 16.58
C PHE A 517 -17.22 -19.85 16.30
N ARG A 518 -18.05 -18.88 16.67
CA ARG A 518 -19.48 -18.85 16.32
C ARG A 518 -19.91 -17.44 15.93
N ASN A 519 -20.91 -17.38 15.07
CA ASN A 519 -21.48 -16.13 14.57
C ASN A 519 -23.00 -16.14 14.76
N TYR A 520 -23.52 -15.12 15.43
CA TYR A 520 -24.93 -14.98 15.79
C TYR A 520 -25.52 -13.68 15.27
N GLN A 521 -26.75 -13.72 14.78
CA GLN A 521 -27.58 -12.57 14.47
C GLN A 521 -28.14 -11.99 15.76
N ILE A 522 -28.20 -10.66 15.84
CA ILE A 522 -28.91 -9.95 16.92
C ILE A 522 -30.36 -9.77 16.47
N VAL A 523 -31.30 -10.35 17.19
CA VAL A 523 -32.73 -10.22 16.93
C VAL A 523 -33.39 -9.49 18.09
N GLU A 524 -33.82 -8.26 17.82
CA GLU A 524 -34.62 -7.45 18.75
C GLU A 524 -36.08 -7.90 18.67
N LYS A 525 -36.63 -8.44 19.76
CA LYS A 525 -38.06 -8.69 19.85
C LYS A 525 -38.75 -7.39 20.24
N THR A 526 -39.39 -6.74 19.28
CA THR A 526 -40.34 -5.67 19.59
C THR A 526 -41.67 -6.32 19.94
N GLU A 527 -41.99 -6.39 21.23
CA GLU A 527 -43.39 -6.62 21.62
C GLU A 527 -44.21 -5.43 21.12
N GLY A 528 -45.23 -5.70 20.33
CA GLY A 528 -45.99 -4.67 19.64
C GLY A 528 -46.67 -3.71 20.62
N GLY A 529 -46.20 -2.48 20.68
CA GLY A 529 -46.83 -1.44 21.50
C GLY A 529 -46.03 -0.16 21.46
N LYS A 530 -46.69 0.92 21.06
CA LYS A 530 -46.13 2.28 21.02
C LYS A 530 -45.75 2.71 22.43
N GLU A 531 -44.47 2.73 22.76
CA GLU A 531 -43.91 3.63 23.77
C GLU A 531 -42.40 3.73 23.57
N PHE A 532 -41.97 4.86 23.01
CA PHE A 532 -40.57 5.26 23.00
C PHE A 532 -40.25 5.80 24.39
N PHE A 533 -39.13 5.36 24.94
CA PHE A 533 -38.48 5.78 26.20
C PHE A 533 -38.52 4.75 27.34
N HIS A 534 -37.46 3.91 27.30
CA HIS A 534 -36.87 3.10 28.37
C HIS A 534 -37.70 2.01 29.06
N SER A 535 -37.56 0.77 28.56
CA SER A 535 -37.40 -0.44 29.40
C SER A 535 -37.02 -1.64 28.52
N ASP A 536 -35.89 -2.29 28.85
CA ASP A 536 -35.43 -3.64 28.46
C ASP A 536 -35.93 -4.20 27.11
N VAL A 537 -35.18 -3.89 26.03
CA VAL A 537 -35.34 -4.59 24.75
C VAL A 537 -34.80 -6.01 24.91
N ASP A 538 -35.68 -7.00 24.87
CA ASP A 538 -35.32 -8.41 25.00
C ASP A 538 -34.59 -8.87 23.72
N MET A 539 -33.25 -8.83 23.76
CA MET A 539 -32.38 -9.20 22.65
C MET A 539 -32.12 -10.70 22.65
N SER A 540 -32.44 -11.36 21.53
CA SER A 540 -32.17 -12.77 21.32
C SER A 540 -31.11 -12.99 20.24
N LEU A 541 -30.37 -14.10 20.34
CA LEU A 541 -29.29 -14.44 19.41
C LEU A 541 -29.66 -15.68 18.61
N VAL A 542 -29.53 -15.61 17.28
CA VAL A 542 -29.80 -16.73 16.36
C VAL A 542 -28.54 -17.09 15.57
N GLU A 543 -28.16 -18.36 15.50
CA GLU A 543 -26.90 -18.77 14.85
C GLU A 543 -26.97 -18.64 13.31
N ILE A 544 -26.00 -17.93 12.71
CA ILE A 544 -25.88 -17.69 11.26
C ILE A 544 -24.85 -18.63 10.64
N GLY A 545 -23.72 -18.81 11.31
CA GLY A 545 -22.50 -19.43 10.76
C GLY A 545 -21.53 -18.42 10.12
N PRO A 546 -20.32 -18.87 9.73
CA PRO A 546 -19.81 -20.22 9.87
C PRO A 546 -19.47 -20.55 11.34
N ARG A 547 -19.45 -21.85 11.66
CA ARG A 547 -19.04 -22.38 12.96
C ARG A 547 -17.88 -23.33 12.78
N PHE A 548 -16.83 -23.17 13.58
CA PHE A 548 -15.68 -24.06 13.55
C PHE A 548 -14.88 -23.99 14.84
N VAL A 549 -14.03 -24.99 15.05
CA VAL A 549 -13.17 -25.10 16.22
C VAL A 549 -11.71 -25.00 15.77
N MET A 550 -10.94 -24.16 16.45
CA MET A 550 -9.52 -23.95 16.19
C MET A 550 -8.69 -24.46 17.36
N THR A 551 -7.58 -25.12 17.06
CA THR A 551 -6.55 -25.49 18.04
C THR A 551 -5.24 -24.84 17.63
N ALA A 552 -4.67 -24.00 18.50
CA ALA A 552 -3.36 -23.39 18.25
C ALA A 552 -2.28 -24.47 18.22
N ILE A 553 -1.42 -24.42 17.19
CA ILE A 553 -0.30 -25.36 17.01
C ILE A 553 0.99 -24.69 17.47
N CYS A 554 1.32 -23.57 16.83
CA CYS A 554 2.52 -22.81 17.12
C CYS A 554 2.35 -21.33 16.78
N ILE A 555 3.19 -20.51 17.40
CA ILE A 555 3.35 -19.08 17.12
C ILE A 555 4.80 -18.85 16.69
N LEU A 556 4.96 -18.18 15.56
CA LEU A 556 6.24 -17.71 15.05
C LEU A 556 6.40 -16.23 15.36
N GLU A 557 7.63 -15.81 15.65
CA GLU A 557 7.97 -14.41 15.88
C GLU A 557 7.71 -13.54 14.64
N GLY A 558 8.17 -14.01 13.47
CA GLY A 558 8.07 -13.28 12.21
C GLY A 558 6.83 -13.59 11.38
N SER A 559 6.65 -12.87 10.27
CA SER A 559 5.59 -13.15 9.29
C SER A 559 5.99 -14.33 8.38
N PHE A 560 5.40 -15.50 8.62
CA PHE A 560 5.69 -16.77 7.94
C PHE A 560 7.17 -17.22 8.01
N GLY A 561 7.89 -16.76 9.03
CA GLY A 561 9.30 -17.06 9.30
C GLY A 561 9.69 -16.69 10.73
N GLY A 562 10.97 -16.85 11.06
CA GLY A 562 11.48 -16.62 12.41
C GLY A 562 11.34 -17.82 13.35
N PRO A 563 11.88 -17.72 14.58
CA PRO A 563 11.83 -18.80 15.57
C PRO A 563 10.40 -19.03 16.08
N VAL A 564 10.16 -20.26 16.55
CA VAL A 564 8.91 -20.65 17.21
C VAL A 564 8.96 -20.15 18.66
N ILE A 565 8.08 -19.22 19.02
CA ILE A 565 8.01 -18.64 20.37
C ILE A 565 6.99 -19.34 21.26
N TYR A 566 6.05 -20.09 20.67
CA TYR A 566 5.11 -20.93 21.38
C TYR A 566 4.80 -22.18 20.57
N GLU A 567 4.73 -23.33 21.25
CA GLU A 567 4.32 -24.60 20.67
C GLU A 567 3.36 -25.31 21.63
N ASN A 568 2.21 -25.72 21.12
CA ASN A 568 1.23 -26.46 21.89
C ASN A 568 1.62 -27.95 21.94
N LYS A 569 2.08 -28.41 23.11
CA LYS A 569 2.49 -29.80 23.34
C LYS A 569 1.32 -30.78 23.31
N GLU A 570 0.10 -30.32 23.59
CA GLU A 570 -1.10 -31.16 23.57
C GLU A 570 -1.59 -31.42 22.14
N PHE A 571 -1.12 -30.63 21.17
CA PHE A 571 -1.53 -30.77 19.79
C PHE A 571 -0.90 -32.01 19.14
N ILE A 572 -1.75 -32.95 18.73
CA ILE A 572 -1.34 -34.12 17.94
C ILE A 572 -1.87 -33.97 16.52
N SER A 573 -0.97 -33.98 15.53
CA SER A 573 -1.38 -33.86 14.13
C SER A 573 -2.30 -35.03 13.69
N PRO A 574 -3.34 -34.78 12.87
CA PRO A 574 -4.23 -35.83 12.36
C PRO A 574 -3.48 -36.94 11.62
N SER A 575 -2.40 -36.61 10.92
CA SER A 575 -1.53 -37.60 10.28
C SER A 575 -0.85 -38.54 11.28
N ARG A 576 -0.44 -38.03 12.45
CA ARG A 576 0.10 -38.86 13.53
C ARG A 576 -0.97 -39.74 14.15
N ILE A 577 -2.17 -39.22 14.39
CA ILE A 577 -3.32 -39.99 14.89
C ILE A 577 -3.66 -41.13 13.93
N ARG A 578 -3.80 -40.85 12.63
CA ARG A 578 -4.06 -41.87 11.60
C ARG A 578 -2.96 -42.94 11.56
N SER A 579 -1.69 -42.53 11.71
CA SER A 579 -0.56 -43.46 11.80
C SER A 579 -0.63 -44.35 13.05
N LEU A 580 -0.99 -43.79 14.22
CA LEU A 580 -1.17 -44.53 15.47
C LEU A 580 -2.33 -45.53 15.36
N ILE A 581 -3.47 -45.13 14.77
CA ILE A 581 -4.61 -46.03 14.52
C ILE A 581 -4.19 -47.18 13.60
N LYS A 582 -3.45 -46.88 12.51
CA LYS A 582 -2.93 -47.91 11.59
C LYS A 582 -1.97 -48.86 12.29
N ARG A 583 -1.05 -48.35 13.13
CA ARG A 583 -0.12 -49.15 13.95
C ARG A 583 -0.86 -50.05 14.94
N LYS A 584 -1.86 -49.52 15.67
CA LYS A 584 -2.70 -50.32 16.59
C LYS A 584 -3.44 -51.44 15.84
N LYS A 585 -4.00 -51.14 14.66
CA LYS A 585 -4.64 -52.17 13.81
C LYS A 585 -3.64 -53.24 13.35
N SER A 586 -2.44 -52.86 12.92
CA SER A 586 -1.39 -53.83 12.54
C SER A 586 -0.89 -54.67 13.72
N SER A 587 -0.82 -54.10 14.93
CA SER A 587 -0.43 -54.85 16.13
C SER A 587 -1.47 -55.92 16.44
N LYS A 588 -2.76 -55.56 16.45
CA LYS A 588 -3.85 -56.54 16.62
C LYS A 588 -3.80 -57.67 15.60
N TYR A 589 -3.40 -57.38 14.36
CA TYR A 589 -3.21 -58.42 13.34
C TYR A 589 -2.03 -59.34 13.65
N LYS A 590 -0.89 -58.79 14.08
CA LYS A 590 0.26 -59.58 14.55
C LYS A 590 -0.09 -60.44 15.77
N ASP A 591 -0.84 -59.90 16.71
CA ASP A 591 -1.30 -60.62 17.91
C ASP A 591 -2.24 -61.77 17.55
N ARG A 592 -3.10 -61.61 16.53
CA ARG A 592 -3.94 -62.69 16.01
C ARG A 592 -3.10 -63.78 15.35
N GLN A 593 -2.09 -63.41 14.56
CA GLN A 593 -1.20 -64.39 13.93
C GLN A 593 -0.39 -65.16 14.98
N SER A 594 0.19 -64.48 15.97
CA SER A 594 0.93 -65.13 17.05
C SER A 594 0.02 -66.01 17.92
N ALA A 595 -1.23 -65.59 18.18
CA ALA A 595 -2.22 -66.41 18.87
C ALA A 595 -2.59 -67.67 18.07
N ASN A 596 -2.70 -67.58 16.75
CA ASN A 596 -2.94 -68.76 15.89
C ASN A 596 -1.76 -69.73 15.90
N ILE A 597 -0.52 -69.22 15.86
CA ILE A 597 0.69 -70.03 15.99
C ILE A 597 0.73 -70.70 17.37
N ARG A 598 0.46 -69.96 18.45
CA ARG A 598 0.37 -70.52 19.81
C ARG A 598 -0.72 -71.57 19.93
N LYS A 599 -1.89 -71.39 19.31
CA LYS A 599 -2.94 -72.41 19.25
C LYS A 599 -2.48 -73.67 18.52
N PHE A 600 -1.75 -73.52 17.41
CA PHE A 600 -1.20 -74.65 16.66
C PHE A 600 -0.14 -75.41 17.48
N ILE A 601 0.77 -74.70 18.15
CA ILE A 601 1.76 -75.29 19.06
C ILE A 601 1.05 -76.01 20.21
N LYS A 602 0.11 -75.34 20.89
CA LYS A 602 -0.67 -75.94 21.98
C LYS A 602 -1.43 -77.18 21.53
N LYS A 603 -1.97 -77.20 20.30
CA LYS A 603 -2.64 -78.39 19.74
C LYS A 603 -1.68 -79.55 19.48
N LYS A 604 -0.42 -79.27 19.12
CA LYS A 604 0.64 -80.29 19.00
C LYS A 604 1.09 -80.80 20.38
N GLU A 605 1.27 -79.90 21.34
CA GLU A 605 1.70 -80.23 22.70
C GLU A 605 0.58 -80.92 23.51
N SER A 606 -0.69 -80.62 23.23
CA SER A 606 -1.85 -81.25 23.89
C SER A 606 -2.16 -82.64 23.36
N VAL A 607 -1.33 -83.20 22.48
CA VAL A 607 -1.45 -84.61 22.09
C VAL A 607 -0.93 -85.43 23.28
N LEU A 608 -1.86 -86.03 24.03
CA LEU A 608 -1.51 -86.93 25.11
C LEU A 608 -0.70 -88.11 24.55
N PRO A 609 0.33 -88.58 25.26
CA PRO A 609 1.00 -89.83 24.89
C PRO A 609 -0.07 -90.94 24.82
N LYS A 610 -0.04 -91.71 23.73
CA LYS A 610 -0.97 -92.83 23.57
C LYS A 610 -0.71 -93.85 24.68
N ASP A 611 -1.78 -94.41 25.23
CA ASP A 611 -1.72 -95.46 26.25
C ASP A 611 -0.82 -96.62 25.78
N PRO A 612 0.18 -97.06 26.56
CA PRO A 612 1.08 -98.15 26.18
C PRO A 612 0.37 -99.48 25.86
N LEU A 613 -0.87 -99.68 26.33
CA LEU A 613 -1.68 -100.87 26.02
C LEU A 613 -2.62 -100.68 24.81
N ASN A 614 -2.52 -99.57 24.09
CA ASN A 614 -3.35 -99.30 22.92
C ASN A 614 -2.92 -100.15 21.71
N ASN A 615 -3.88 -100.80 21.05
CA ASN A 615 -3.67 -101.65 19.86
C ASN A 615 -2.87 -100.95 18.74
N SER A 616 -2.98 -99.62 18.59
CA SER A 616 -2.20 -98.87 17.59
C SER A 616 -0.69 -98.77 17.88
N ILE A 617 -0.25 -99.13 19.09
CA ILE A 617 1.16 -99.21 19.50
C ILE A 617 1.61 -100.67 19.55
N LEU A 618 0.77 -101.57 20.10
CA LEU A 618 1.09 -103.00 20.23
C LEU A 618 1.22 -103.73 18.89
N PHE A 619 0.48 -103.32 17.86
CA PHE A 619 0.47 -103.99 16.54
C PHE A 619 1.24 -103.22 15.44
N LYS A 620 2.16 -102.32 15.82
CA LYS A 620 2.90 -101.47 14.88
C LYS A 620 3.72 -102.28 13.85
N ASP A 621 4.21 -103.45 14.24
CA ASP A 621 5.05 -104.31 13.40
C ASP A 621 4.28 -105.46 12.74
N VAL A 622 2.98 -105.62 13.02
CA VAL A 622 2.17 -106.74 12.49
C VAL A 622 1.52 -106.40 11.13
N LEU A 623 1.47 -105.12 10.75
CA LEU A 623 0.83 -104.67 9.50
C LEU A 623 1.79 -104.44 8.33
N ILE A 624 3.10 -104.69 8.47
CA ILE A 624 4.08 -104.50 7.38
C ILE A 624 4.25 -105.77 6.51
N THR A 625 3.66 -106.91 6.87
CA THR A 625 3.87 -108.18 6.14
C THR A 625 2.68 -108.75 5.39
N LYS A 626 1.61 -107.99 5.11
CA LYS A 626 0.60 -108.41 4.12
C LYS A 626 0.11 -107.25 3.25
N SER A 627 0.69 -107.19 2.04
CA SER A 627 0.08 -106.82 0.74
C SER A 627 -0.83 -105.60 0.68
#